data_AF-A0A7C3BWI4-F1
#
_entry.id   AF-A0A7C3BWI4-F1
#
_cell.length_a   1.000
_cell.length_b   1.000
_cell.length_c   1.000
_cell.angle_alpha   90.00
_cell.angle_beta   90.00
_cell.angle_gamma   90.00
#
_symmetry.space_group_name_H-M   'P 1'
#
loop_
_entity.id
_entity.type
_entity.pdbx_description
1 polymer ?
#
loop_
_entity_poly.entity_id
_entity_poly.type
_entity_poly.pdbx_seq_one_letter_code
_entity_poly.pdbx_strand_id
1 'polypeptide(L)'
;MEEIFKNEGTQDQEKPGSEEDETAEVRSRIAELEQGVSEKDREIDRLKRTSEELEERCRTLEESLTDAVTGYKTLVIKSNPDIIEDLIDGNTIESINESLKKAKDLVNKVRQGVEAEILKVKVPAGAPGRSSPDLSTLSPAEKIRYAIGGNE
;
A
#
# COMPACT_ATOMS: atom_id res chain seq x y z
N MET A 1 97.86 -48.85 -43.59
CA MET A 1 96.69 -49.61 -43.12
C MET A 1 96.22 -48.96 -41.83
N GLU A 2 94.90 -49.03 -41.59
CA GLU A 2 94.09 -48.39 -40.52
C GLU A 2 93.78 -46.90 -40.80
N GLU A 3 92.73 -46.57 -41.56
CA GLU A 3 91.26 -46.62 -41.28
C GLU A 3 90.83 -45.75 -40.09
N ILE A 4 90.29 -44.55 -40.37
CA ILE A 4 88.86 -44.22 -40.43
C ILE A 4 88.18 -44.33 -39.06
N PHE A 5 87.85 -43.19 -38.46
CA PHE A 5 86.49 -42.91 -37.98
C PHE A 5 86.24 -41.40 -38.02
N LYS A 6 85.60 -40.96 -39.10
CA LYS A 6 84.78 -39.76 -39.11
C LYS A 6 83.68 -39.97 -38.07
N ASN A 7 83.59 -39.09 -37.07
CA ASN A 7 82.39 -38.97 -36.26
C ASN A 7 81.77 -37.61 -36.56
N GLU A 8 81.04 -37.56 -37.68
CA GLU A 8 80.04 -36.55 -37.96
C GLU A 8 78.82 -36.91 -37.09
N GLY A 9 78.73 -36.29 -35.92
CA GLY A 9 77.60 -36.40 -35.00
C GLY A 9 76.92 -35.05 -34.89
N THR A 10 76.07 -34.77 -35.88
CA THR A 10 74.87 -33.91 -35.86
C THR A 10 74.67 -33.10 -34.57
N GLN A 11 75.16 -31.86 -34.56
CA GLN A 11 74.52 -30.83 -33.75
C GLN A 11 73.20 -30.50 -34.45
N ASP A 12 72.12 -31.08 -33.94
CA ASP A 12 70.78 -30.58 -34.21
C ASP A 12 70.78 -29.08 -33.93
N GLN A 13 70.64 -28.31 -35.01
CA GLN A 13 70.33 -26.90 -34.94
C GLN A 13 68.89 -26.80 -34.44
N GLU A 14 68.72 -26.78 -33.12
CA GLU A 14 67.53 -26.18 -32.52
C GLU A 14 67.46 -24.75 -33.03
N LYS A 15 66.46 -24.46 -33.87
CA LYS A 15 66.11 -23.11 -34.31
C LYS A 15 65.81 -22.29 -33.04
N PRO A 16 66.66 -21.36 -32.62
CA PRO A 16 66.42 -20.59 -31.40
C PRO A 16 65.30 -19.55 -31.57
N GLY A 17 64.76 -19.38 -32.79
CA GLY A 17 63.72 -18.39 -33.08
C GLY A 17 62.27 -18.84 -32.89
N SER A 18 61.95 -20.14 -32.98
CA SER A 18 60.52 -20.56 -32.92
C SER A 18 59.97 -20.64 -31.50
N GLU A 19 60.76 -21.11 -30.54
CA GLU A 19 60.32 -21.24 -29.15
C GLU A 19 60.27 -19.89 -28.42
N GLU A 20 61.21 -18.98 -28.74
CA GLU A 20 61.19 -17.61 -28.20
C GLU A 20 59.97 -16.82 -28.71
N ASP A 21 59.62 -16.97 -30.00
CA ASP A 21 58.44 -16.34 -30.60
C ASP A 21 57.13 -16.91 -30.01
N GLU A 22 57.01 -18.24 -29.86
CA GLU A 22 55.84 -18.87 -29.23
C GLU A 22 55.67 -18.44 -27.77
N THR A 23 56.76 -18.37 -27.00
CA THR A 23 56.69 -17.90 -25.61
C THR A 23 56.35 -16.41 -25.53
N ALA A 24 56.76 -15.60 -26.51
CA ALA A 24 56.39 -14.19 -26.58
C ALA A 24 54.90 -14.00 -26.89
N GLU A 25 54.36 -14.78 -27.82
CA GLU A 25 52.93 -14.77 -28.15
C GLU A 25 52.08 -15.19 -26.95
N VAL A 26 52.46 -16.27 -26.25
CA VAL A 26 51.77 -16.71 -25.02
C VAL A 26 51.83 -15.65 -23.93
N ARG A 27 52.98 -14.99 -23.71
CA ARG A 27 53.10 -13.89 -22.74
C ARG A 27 52.21 -12.71 -23.11
N SER A 28 52.13 -12.34 -24.39
CA SER A 28 51.23 -11.29 -24.88
C SER A 28 49.77 -11.67 -24.61
N ARG A 29 49.40 -12.93 -24.88
CA ARG A 29 48.04 -13.40 -24.65
C ARG A 29 47.66 -13.45 -23.17
N ILE A 30 48.59 -13.83 -22.29
CA ILE A 30 48.40 -13.78 -20.84
C ILE A 30 48.17 -12.34 -20.39
N ALA A 31 49.00 -11.39 -20.84
CA ALA A 31 48.84 -9.98 -20.48
C ALA A 31 47.48 -9.40 -20.93
N GLU A 32 47.02 -9.74 -22.15
CA GLU A 32 45.69 -9.36 -22.63
C GLU A 32 44.57 -9.95 -21.78
N LEU A 33 44.68 -11.24 -21.40
CA LEU A 33 43.68 -11.90 -20.57
C LEU A 33 43.67 -11.33 -19.15
N GLU A 34 44.82 -11.07 -18.55
CA GLU A 34 44.94 -10.44 -17.23
C GLU A 34 44.35 -9.03 -17.24
N GLN A 35 44.59 -8.25 -18.30
CA GLN A 35 43.96 -6.95 -18.47
C GLN A 35 42.45 -7.08 -18.59
N GLY A 36 41.96 -8.00 -19.43
CA GLY A 36 40.54 -8.24 -19.62
C GLY A 36 39.83 -8.72 -18.34
N VAL A 37 40.49 -9.56 -17.53
CA VAL A 37 39.99 -9.96 -16.21
C VAL A 37 39.93 -8.76 -15.27
N SER A 38 40.99 -7.96 -15.20
CA SER A 38 41.00 -6.76 -14.34
C SER A 38 39.93 -5.74 -14.73
N GLU A 39 39.66 -5.57 -16.03
CA GLU A 39 38.59 -4.69 -16.52
C GLU A 39 37.21 -5.22 -16.15
N LYS A 40 36.98 -6.53 -16.30
CA LYS A 40 35.71 -7.17 -15.90
C LYS A 40 35.49 -7.12 -14.40
N ASP A 41 36.51 -7.34 -13.59
CA ASP A 41 36.40 -7.26 -12.13
C ASP A 41 36.00 -5.84 -11.68
N ARG A 42 36.58 -4.81 -12.31
CA ARG A 42 36.19 -3.41 -12.06
C ARG A 42 34.73 -3.14 -12.43
N GLU A 43 34.27 -3.68 -13.55
CA GLU A 43 32.87 -3.51 -13.98
C GLU A 43 31.91 -4.28 -13.07
N ILE A 44 32.26 -5.49 -12.65
CA ILE A 44 31.49 -6.27 -11.67
C ILE A 44 31.35 -5.50 -10.36
N ASP A 45 32.46 -4.95 -9.85
CA ASP A 45 32.44 -4.15 -8.63
C ASP A 45 31.59 -2.88 -8.79
N ARG A 46 31.62 -2.25 -9.96
CA ARG A 46 30.77 -1.10 -10.26
C ARG A 46 29.29 -1.49 -10.26
N LEU A 47 28.94 -2.56 -10.97
CA LEU A 47 27.56 -3.04 -11.07
C LEU A 47 27.00 -3.47 -9.70
N LYS A 48 27.82 -4.14 -8.88
CA LYS A 48 27.45 -4.50 -7.50
C LYS A 48 27.10 -3.27 -6.67
N ARG A 49 27.97 -2.25 -6.66
CA ARG A 49 27.70 -0.99 -5.95
C ARG A 49 26.43 -0.31 -6.44
N THR A 50 26.17 -0.29 -7.75
CA THR A 50 24.94 0.31 -8.28
C THR A 50 23.69 -0.50 -7.92
N SER A 51 23.79 -1.84 -7.84
CA SER A 51 22.68 -2.69 -7.40
C SER A 51 22.35 -2.41 -5.93
N GLU A 52 23.36 -2.36 -5.08
CA GLU A 52 23.22 -2.05 -3.65
C GLU A 52 22.59 -0.66 -3.44
N GLU A 53 23.04 0.35 -4.18
CA GLU A 53 22.46 1.69 -4.13
C GLU A 53 20.99 1.72 -4.58
N LEU A 54 20.66 1.01 -5.66
CA LEU A 54 19.28 0.94 -6.16
C LEU A 54 18.36 0.20 -5.18
N GLU A 55 18.83 -0.88 -4.57
CA GLU A 55 18.08 -1.62 -3.55
C GLU A 55 17.79 -0.75 -2.32
N GLU A 56 18.78 0.01 -1.84
CA GLU A 56 18.62 0.94 -0.72
C GLU A 56 17.61 2.06 -1.05
N ARG A 57 17.69 2.60 -2.26
CA ARG A 57 16.73 3.62 -2.75
C ARG A 57 15.32 3.07 -2.87
N CYS A 58 15.17 1.85 -3.38
CA CYS A 58 13.87 1.16 -3.44
C CYS A 58 13.29 0.98 -2.04
N ARG A 59 14.07 0.47 -1.08
CA ARG A 59 13.62 0.32 0.32
C ARG A 59 13.17 1.66 0.91
N THR A 60 13.99 2.71 0.76
CA THR A 60 13.66 4.04 1.29
C THR A 60 12.38 4.60 0.69
N LEU A 61 12.16 4.39 -0.62
CA LEU A 61 10.93 4.81 -1.31
C LEU A 61 9.71 4.02 -0.84
N GLU A 62 9.85 2.71 -0.63
CA GLU A 62 8.78 1.85 -0.11
C GLU A 62 8.36 2.24 1.31
N GLU A 63 9.34 2.51 2.18
CA GLU A 63 9.10 3.02 3.54
C GLU A 63 8.38 4.37 3.49
N SER A 64 8.90 5.33 2.72
CA SER A 64 8.27 6.65 2.57
C SER A 64 6.86 6.57 1.98
N LEU A 65 6.60 5.65 1.05
CA LEU A 65 5.27 5.45 0.47
C LEU A 65 4.31 4.88 1.51
N THR A 66 4.76 3.90 2.29
CA THR A 66 3.95 3.29 3.36
C THR A 66 3.60 4.32 4.43
N ASP A 67 4.55 5.15 4.84
CA ASP A 67 4.33 6.23 5.80
C ASP A 67 3.35 7.28 5.25
N ALA A 68 3.50 7.67 3.97
CA ALA A 68 2.60 8.62 3.33
C ALA A 68 1.17 8.09 3.24
N VAL A 69 0.98 6.83 2.85
CA VAL A 69 -0.35 6.20 2.76
C VAL A 69 -0.96 6.06 4.16
N THR A 70 -0.18 5.68 5.17
CA THR A 70 -0.65 5.58 6.55
C THR A 70 -1.08 6.95 7.09
N GLY A 71 -0.26 7.98 6.87
CA GLY A 71 -0.61 9.36 7.24
C GLY A 71 -1.87 9.86 6.54
N TYR A 72 -2.04 9.51 5.26
CA TYR A 72 -3.26 9.80 4.51
C TYR A 72 -4.48 9.09 5.11
N LYS A 73 -4.37 7.79 5.43
CA LYS A 73 -5.43 7.01 6.09
C LYS A 73 -5.86 7.67 7.40
N THR A 74 -4.92 8.05 8.26
CA THR A 74 -5.20 8.74 9.53
C THR A 74 -5.90 10.07 9.30
N LEU A 75 -5.49 10.87 8.31
CA LEU A 75 -6.13 12.13 7.97
C LEU A 75 -7.57 11.93 7.51
N VAL A 76 -7.83 10.90 6.69
CA VAL A 76 -9.16 10.56 6.20
C VAL A 76 -10.07 10.14 7.35
N ILE A 77 -9.59 9.28 8.27
CA ILE A 77 -10.35 8.88 9.47
C ILE A 77 -10.70 10.11 10.31
N LYS A 78 -9.71 10.95 10.62
CA LYS A 78 -9.91 12.17 11.42
C LYS A 78 -10.90 13.16 10.79
N SER A 79 -10.92 13.25 9.47
CA SER A 79 -11.81 14.16 8.73
C SER A 79 -13.24 13.63 8.59
N ASN A 80 -13.51 12.36 8.92
CA ASN A 80 -14.82 11.73 8.78
C ASN A 80 -15.21 10.98 10.07
N PRO A 81 -15.46 11.67 11.20
CA PRO A 81 -15.73 11.04 12.49
C PRO A 81 -17.03 10.22 12.53
N ASP A 82 -17.96 10.47 11.59
CA ASP A 82 -19.21 9.71 11.45
C ASP A 82 -19.01 8.32 10.84
N ILE A 83 -17.80 8.00 10.36
CA ILE A 83 -17.46 6.74 9.70
C ILE A 83 -16.58 5.92 10.63
N ILE A 84 -16.94 4.65 10.80
CA ILE A 84 -16.17 3.69 11.59
C ILE A 84 -14.82 3.45 10.91
N GLU A 85 -13.73 3.54 11.67
CA GLU A 85 -12.36 3.36 11.19
C GLU A 85 -12.18 2.04 10.41
N ASP A 86 -12.76 0.95 10.90
CA ASP A 86 -12.72 -0.38 10.29
C ASP A 86 -13.32 -0.43 8.87
N LEU A 87 -14.12 0.56 8.46
CA LEU A 87 -14.67 0.64 7.10
C LEU A 87 -13.73 1.32 6.10
N ILE A 88 -12.63 1.92 6.58
CA ILE A 88 -11.64 2.60 5.74
C ILE A 88 -10.41 1.69 5.67
N ASP A 89 -10.35 0.84 4.63
CA ASP A 89 -9.25 -0.10 4.42
C ASP A 89 -8.51 0.11 3.10
N GLY A 90 -7.25 -0.32 3.06
CA GLY A 90 -6.38 -0.24 1.89
C GLY A 90 -4.94 0.18 2.19
N ASN A 91 -4.02 -0.29 1.35
CA ASN A 91 -2.59 0.07 1.36
C ASN A 91 -2.22 1.04 0.23
N THR A 92 -3.22 1.58 -0.48
CA THR A 92 -3.05 2.60 -1.51
C THR A 92 -4.08 3.70 -1.32
N ILE A 93 -3.77 4.89 -1.85
CA ILE A 93 -4.66 6.05 -1.79
C ILE A 93 -6.00 5.74 -2.49
N GLU A 94 -5.94 5.03 -3.61
CA GLU A 94 -7.12 4.63 -4.39
C GLU A 94 -8.02 3.68 -3.58
N SER A 95 -7.43 2.67 -2.93
CA SER A 95 -8.18 1.72 -2.09
C SER A 95 -8.82 2.44 -0.91
N ILE A 96 -8.09 3.34 -0.24
CA ILE A 96 -8.62 4.13 0.87
C ILE A 96 -9.81 4.99 0.43
N ASN A 97 -9.70 5.65 -0.73
CA ASN A 97 -10.78 6.48 -1.28
C ASN A 97 -12.01 5.66 -1.67
N GLU A 98 -11.81 4.49 -2.26
CA GLU A 98 -12.90 3.59 -2.62
C GLU A 98 -13.63 3.08 -1.37
N SER A 99 -12.88 2.63 -0.36
CA SER A 99 -13.42 2.21 0.94
C SER A 99 -14.19 3.33 1.62
N LEU A 100 -13.64 4.56 1.63
CA LEU A 100 -14.31 5.73 2.18
C LEU A 100 -15.65 6.02 1.47
N LYS A 101 -15.67 5.92 0.13
CA LYS A 101 -16.90 6.12 -0.65
C LYS A 101 -17.96 5.07 -0.28
N LYS A 102 -17.58 3.79 -0.24
CA LYS A 102 -18.48 2.69 0.17
C LYS A 102 -19.00 2.89 1.58
N ALA A 103 -18.15 3.31 2.50
CA ALA A 103 -18.51 3.60 3.88
C ALA A 103 -19.53 4.75 3.98
N LYS A 104 -19.32 5.84 3.25
CA LYS A 104 -20.27 6.96 3.16
C LYS A 104 -21.62 6.53 2.63
N ASP A 105 -21.63 5.74 1.55
CA ASP A 105 -22.85 5.22 0.96
C ASP A 105 -23.63 4.32 1.94
N LEU A 106 -22.92 3.49 2.71
CA LEU A 106 -23.52 2.64 3.73
C LEU A 106 -24.14 3.48 4.86
N VAL A 107 -23.39 4.43 5.42
CA VAL A 107 -23.88 5.32 6.49
C VAL A 107 -25.11 6.11 6.02
N ASN A 108 -25.11 6.61 4.79
CA ASN A 108 -26.28 7.29 4.22
C ASN A 108 -27.50 6.37 4.10
N LYS A 109 -27.32 5.12 3.65
CA LYS A 109 -28.41 4.14 3.59
C LYS A 109 -28.95 3.79 4.97
N VAL A 110 -28.08 3.61 5.97
CA VAL A 110 -28.49 3.34 7.35
C VAL A 110 -29.28 4.52 7.90
N ARG A 111 -28.81 5.76 7.70
CA ARG A 111 -29.51 6.98 8.13
C ARG A 111 -30.92 7.06 7.52
N GLN A 112 -31.04 6.85 6.21
CA GLN A 112 -32.34 6.84 5.52
C GLN A 112 -33.27 5.74 6.05
N GLY A 113 -32.74 4.54 6.32
CA GLY A 113 -33.51 3.42 6.88
C GLY A 113 -34.06 3.74 8.27
N VAL A 114 -33.22 4.27 9.15
CA VAL A 114 -33.59 4.66 10.51
C VAL A 114 -34.62 5.80 10.51
N GLU A 115 -34.45 6.82 9.67
CA GLU A 115 -35.42 7.91 9.53
C GLU A 115 -36.80 7.40 9.04
N ALA A 116 -36.80 6.50 8.06
CA ALA A 116 -38.04 5.88 7.56
C ALA A 116 -38.73 5.01 8.63
N GLU A 117 -37.96 4.35 9.49
CA GLU A 117 -38.49 3.56 10.61
C GLU A 117 -39.07 4.45 11.71
N ILE A 118 -38.36 5.53 12.10
CA ILE A 118 -38.85 6.51 13.07
C ILE A 118 -40.19 7.12 12.61
N LEU A 119 -40.34 7.42 11.31
CA LEU A 119 -41.60 7.95 10.76
C LEU A 119 -42.75 6.94 10.85
N LYS A 120 -42.48 5.64 10.70
CA LYS A 120 -43.49 4.57 10.83
C LYS A 120 -43.88 4.30 12.29
N VAL A 121 -42.93 4.45 13.21
CA VAL A 121 -43.13 4.27 14.66
C VAL A 121 -43.81 5.49 15.30
N LYS A 122 -43.94 6.62 14.58
CA LYS A 122 -44.68 7.80 15.03
C LYS A 122 -46.18 7.50 15.07
N VAL A 123 -46.61 6.80 16.12
CA VAL A 123 -48.01 6.54 16.44
C VAL A 123 -48.72 7.89 16.63
N PRO A 124 -49.87 8.15 15.97
CA PRO A 124 -50.66 9.33 16.28
C PRO A 124 -50.98 9.31 17.76
N ALA A 125 -50.75 10.44 18.44
CA ALA A 125 -50.96 10.60 19.87
C ALA A 125 -52.31 9.96 20.25
N GLY A 126 -52.25 8.85 20.98
CA GLY A 126 -53.39 8.04 21.32
C GLY A 126 -54.40 8.85 22.13
N ALA A 127 -55.64 8.84 21.63
CA ALA A 127 -56.84 9.51 22.15
C ALA A 127 -56.79 11.06 22.13
N PRO A 128 -57.86 11.73 21.65
CA PRO A 128 -58.07 13.15 21.93
C PRO A 128 -57.90 13.37 23.43
N GLY A 129 -57.13 14.40 23.81
CA GLY A 129 -57.06 14.81 25.21
C GLY A 129 -58.49 14.94 25.75
N ARG A 130 -58.72 14.47 26.98
CA ARG A 130 -60.03 14.60 27.62
C ARG A 130 -60.38 16.10 27.69
N SER A 131 -61.15 16.57 26.72
CA SER A 131 -61.78 17.89 26.78
C SER A 131 -62.74 17.85 27.95
N SER A 132 -62.36 18.48 29.07
CA SER A 132 -63.32 18.74 30.14
C SER A 132 -64.48 19.56 29.54
N PRO A 133 -65.74 19.22 29.83
CA PRO A 133 -66.89 20.01 29.41
C PRO A 133 -66.67 21.48 29.78
N ASP A 134 -66.89 22.40 28.84
CA ASP A 134 -66.74 23.82 29.10
C ASP A 134 -67.89 24.29 30.00
N LEU A 135 -67.60 24.46 31.29
CA LEU A 135 -68.57 24.93 32.28
C LEU A 135 -68.67 26.47 32.29
N SER A 136 -67.92 27.20 31.47
CA SER A 136 -67.91 28.67 31.52
C SER A 136 -69.24 29.30 31.08
N THR A 137 -70.03 28.58 30.29
CA THR A 137 -71.33 29.01 29.76
C THR A 137 -72.51 28.72 30.69
N LEU A 138 -72.33 27.90 31.73
CA LEU A 138 -73.37 27.55 32.70
C LEU A 138 -73.48 28.59 33.82
N SER A 139 -74.71 28.93 34.20
CA SER A 139 -74.97 29.74 35.38
C SER A 139 -74.53 29.01 36.66
N PRO A 140 -74.29 29.72 37.78
CA PRO A 140 -73.91 29.10 39.05
C PRO A 140 -74.87 27.99 39.51
N ALA A 141 -76.17 28.13 39.27
CA ALA A 141 -77.17 27.12 39.61
C ALA A 141 -77.11 25.86 38.73
N GLU A 142 -76.72 26.01 37.46
CA GLU A 142 -76.56 24.88 36.53
C GLU A 142 -75.27 24.10 36.78
N LYS A 143 -74.19 24.80 37.20
CA LYS A 143 -72.95 24.14 37.65
C LYS A 143 -73.18 23.22 38.84
N ILE A 144 -73.96 23.67 39.82
CA ILE A 144 -74.30 22.86 41.01
C ILE A 144 -75.11 21.63 40.61
N ARG A 145 -76.12 21.79 39.75
CA ARG A 145 -76.94 20.68 39.25
C ARG A 145 -76.13 19.64 38.47
N TYR A 146 -75.22 20.10 37.60
CA TYR A 146 -74.30 19.23 36.88
C TYR A 146 -73.40 18.44 37.83
N ALA A 147 -72.89 19.08 38.89
CA ALA A 147 -72.00 18.44 39.87
C ALA A 147 -72.69 17.38 40.76
N ILE A 148 -73.99 17.50 41.00
CA ILE A 148 -74.76 16.54 41.81
C ILE A 148 -75.41 15.41 40.98
N GLY A 149 -75.10 15.33 39.68
CA GLY A 149 -75.59 14.27 38.78
C GLY A 149 -77.05 14.42 38.34
N GLY A 150 -77.64 15.60 38.52
CA GLY A 150 -79.04 15.87 38.16
C GLY A 150 -79.18 16.41 36.74
N ASN A 151 -78.93 15.57 35.74
CA ASN A 151 -79.26 15.81 34.33
C ASN A 151 -79.71 14.47 33.70
N GLU A 152 -81.00 14.18 33.80
CA GLU A 152 -81.75 13.43 32.77
C GLU A 152 -82.61 14.43 32.00
#